data_AF-A0A377KM11-F1
#
_entry.id   AF-A0A377KM11-F1
#
_cell.length_a   1.000
_cell.length_b   1.000
_cell.length_c   1.000
_cell.angle_alpha   90.00
_cell.angle_beta   90.00
_cell.angle_gamma   90.00
#
_symmetry.space_group_name_H-M   'P 1'
#
loop_
_entity.id
_entity.type
_entity.pdbx_description
1 polymer ?
#
loop_
_entity_poly.entity_id
_entity_poly.type
_entity_poly.pdbx_seq_one_letter_code
_entity_poly.pdbx_strand_id
1 'polypeptide(L)'
;MMSKNNTNGRNQFAMLTIDDLVPQDHLVRKIDAVLDFEFIYPIVEATCSDLGRPSIDPVILIKLVFIQYLFGIRSMRQTIKEVDTNVAYRWFLGYSFEEKIPHFSTFGKNYVRRFRETTVFEDIFAYILEQAVKAGFVTEDNLYLDSTHIKANANKHKFTKEMTHDEAKAYQDELEDEINRQRIEAGKRPSTLDLEKEVKLKERKISKADPESGYYVKGEREKQFAYSAHTSCDDNGFILSTIITPGNIHDS
;
A
#
# COMPACT_ATOMS: atom_id res chain seq x y z
N MET A 1 -19.28 -30.69 -38.02
CA MET A 1 -18.97 -32.06 -37.58
C MET A 1 -18.26 -32.00 -36.24
N MET A 2 -18.66 -32.82 -35.27
CA MET A 2 -18.00 -32.90 -33.96
C MET A 2 -16.84 -33.90 -34.04
N SER A 3 -15.60 -33.45 -33.86
CA SER A 3 -14.42 -34.32 -33.75
C SER A 3 -14.22 -34.73 -32.29
N LYS A 4 -14.13 -36.03 -32.01
CA LYS A 4 -13.74 -36.54 -30.69
C LYS A 4 -12.22 -36.64 -30.62
N ASN A 5 -11.62 -36.08 -29.57
CA ASN A 5 -10.20 -36.22 -29.32
C ASN A 5 -9.96 -37.56 -28.59
N ASN A 6 -9.47 -38.56 -29.32
CA ASN A 6 -9.27 -39.92 -28.81
C ASN A 6 -7.89 -40.13 -28.16
N THR A 7 -7.00 -39.13 -28.20
CA THR A 7 -5.63 -39.18 -27.69
C THR A 7 -5.52 -38.46 -26.34
N ASN A 8 -5.05 -39.18 -25.31
CA ASN A 8 -4.82 -38.63 -23.97
C ASN A 8 -3.31 -38.40 -23.76
N GLY A 9 -2.84 -37.16 -23.98
CA GLY A 9 -1.42 -36.78 -23.86
C GLY A 9 -0.90 -36.53 -22.45
N ARG A 10 -1.70 -36.74 -21.39
CA ARG A 10 -1.35 -36.34 -20.01
C ARG A 10 -0.10 -37.02 -19.43
N ASN A 11 0.28 -38.19 -19.96
CA ASN A 11 1.42 -38.98 -19.49
C ASN A 11 2.58 -39.00 -20.49
N GLN A 12 2.60 -38.06 -21.44
CA GLN A 12 3.69 -37.97 -22.42
C GLN A 12 4.93 -37.35 -21.78
N PHE A 13 6.09 -37.96 -22.02
CA PHE A 13 7.37 -37.34 -21.69
C PHE A 13 7.77 -36.34 -22.79
N ALA A 14 8.17 -35.15 -22.38
CA ALA A 14 8.70 -34.11 -23.25
C ALA A 14 9.88 -33.41 -22.55
N MET A 15 10.90 -33.03 -23.32
CA MET A 15 11.99 -32.19 -22.84
C MET A 15 11.66 -30.75 -23.20
N LEU A 16 11.27 -29.96 -22.21
CA LEU A 16 10.85 -28.57 -22.33
C LEU A 16 11.45 -27.77 -21.17
N THR A 17 11.74 -26.50 -21.39
CA THR A 17 12.07 -25.57 -20.32
C THR A 17 10.80 -24.88 -19.81
N ILE A 18 10.86 -24.27 -18.63
CA ILE A 18 9.76 -23.44 -18.12
C ILE A 18 9.52 -22.24 -19.05
N ASP A 19 10.59 -21.72 -19.66
CA ASP A 19 10.51 -20.60 -20.60
C ASP A 19 9.67 -20.95 -21.83
N ASP A 20 9.81 -22.16 -22.38
CA ASP A 20 9.03 -22.62 -23.53
C ASP A 20 7.51 -22.69 -23.25
N LEU A 21 7.12 -22.84 -21.99
CA LEU A 21 5.73 -23.03 -21.58
C LEU A 21 4.98 -21.72 -21.34
N VAL A 22 5.69 -20.61 -21.16
CA VAL A 22 5.09 -19.30 -20.88
C VAL A 22 4.99 -18.50 -22.19
N PRO A 23 3.77 -18.16 -22.66
CA PRO A 23 3.58 -17.39 -23.88
C PRO A 23 4.39 -16.10 -23.88
N GLN A 24 4.97 -15.75 -25.03
CA GLN A 24 5.84 -14.57 -25.17
C GLN A 24 5.10 -13.25 -24.90
N ASP A 25 3.80 -13.20 -25.14
CA ASP A 25 2.92 -12.05 -24.92
C ASP A 25 2.30 -12.00 -23.51
N HIS A 26 2.61 -12.97 -22.64
CA HIS A 26 2.06 -13.06 -21.30
C HIS A 26 2.48 -11.86 -20.43
N LEU A 27 1.58 -11.38 -19.56
CA LEU A 27 1.78 -10.17 -18.75
C LEU A 27 3.06 -10.21 -17.91
N VAL A 28 3.33 -11.33 -17.24
CA VAL A 28 4.53 -11.47 -16.40
C VAL A 28 5.83 -11.28 -17.18
N ARG A 29 5.89 -11.66 -18.47
CA ARG A 29 7.08 -11.42 -19.32
C ARG A 29 7.24 -9.93 -19.63
N LYS A 30 6.14 -9.24 -19.89
CA LYS A 30 6.17 -7.78 -20.14
C LYS A 30 6.69 -7.03 -18.90
N ILE A 31 6.30 -7.48 -17.72
CA ILE A 31 6.74 -6.88 -16.45
C ILE A 31 8.21 -7.19 -16.20
N ASP A 32 8.62 -8.46 -16.30
CA ASP A 32 10.01 -8.88 -16.08
C ASP A 32 10.98 -8.21 -17.09
N ALA A 33 10.52 -7.92 -18.30
CA ALA A 33 11.31 -7.21 -19.31
C ALA A 33 11.49 -5.70 -19.02
N VAL A 34 10.59 -5.08 -18.25
CA VAL A 34 10.61 -3.62 -17.99
C VAL A 34 11.14 -3.32 -16.59
N LEU A 35 10.88 -4.20 -15.62
CA LEU A 35 11.26 -4.02 -14.23
C LEU A 35 12.33 -5.05 -13.87
N ASP A 36 13.57 -4.60 -13.83
CA ASP A 36 14.62 -5.33 -13.12
C ASP A 36 14.29 -5.28 -11.62
N PHE A 37 14.36 -6.42 -10.93
CA PHE A 37 14.05 -6.52 -9.50
C PHE A 37 15.30 -6.48 -8.61
N GLU A 38 16.51 -6.41 -9.18
CA GLU A 38 17.75 -6.36 -8.41
C GLU A 38 17.85 -5.12 -7.50
N PHE A 39 17.15 -4.02 -7.84
CA PHE A 39 17.08 -2.82 -6.99
C PHE A 39 16.51 -3.08 -5.59
N ILE A 40 15.81 -4.21 -5.39
CA ILE A 40 15.27 -4.57 -4.08
C ILE A 40 16.37 -4.94 -3.09
N TYR A 41 17.46 -5.57 -3.55
CA TYR A 41 18.54 -6.02 -2.68
C TYR A 41 19.15 -4.89 -1.83
N PRO A 42 19.57 -3.74 -2.38
CA PRO A 42 20.10 -2.65 -1.57
C PRO A 42 19.05 -2.04 -0.62
N ILE A 43 17.75 -2.05 -0.99
CA ILE A 43 16.68 -1.52 -0.11
C ILE A 43 16.50 -2.40 1.13
N VAL A 44 16.63 -3.72 0.99
CA VAL A 44 16.35 -4.67 2.08
C VAL A 44 17.59 -5.17 2.81
N GLU A 45 18.80 -4.82 2.35
CA GLU A 45 20.08 -5.30 2.88
C GLU A 45 20.16 -5.12 4.40
N ALA A 46 19.84 -3.92 4.90
CA ALA A 46 19.87 -3.60 6.33
C ALA A 46 18.86 -4.43 7.18
N THR A 47 17.85 -5.03 6.55
CA THR A 47 16.84 -5.87 7.22
C THR A 47 17.18 -7.37 7.18
N CYS A 48 18.26 -7.73 6.49
CA CYS A 48 18.78 -9.09 6.42
C CYS A 48 19.78 -9.32 7.54
N SER A 49 19.80 -10.54 8.09
CA SER A 49 20.81 -10.97 9.05
C SER A 49 21.75 -11.95 8.36
N ASP A 50 23.05 -11.80 8.60
CA ASP A 50 24.07 -12.74 8.14
C ASP A 50 24.15 -14.02 8.99
N LEU A 51 23.37 -14.09 10.07
CA LEU A 51 23.39 -15.19 11.04
C LEU A 51 22.10 -16.00 11.03
N GLY A 52 22.24 -17.33 11.06
CA GLY A 52 21.14 -18.27 11.21
C GLY A 52 20.69 -18.93 9.91
N ARG A 53 19.43 -19.36 9.86
CA ARG A 53 18.87 -20.03 8.69
C ARG A 53 18.66 -19.00 7.57
N PRO A 54 19.16 -19.24 6.35
CA PRO A 54 18.89 -18.38 5.20
C PRO A 54 17.39 -18.16 5.02
N SER A 55 17.01 -16.89 4.91
CA SER A 55 15.64 -16.51 4.59
C SER A 55 15.36 -16.76 3.11
N ILE A 56 14.09 -16.68 2.74
CA ILE A 56 13.70 -16.66 1.32
C ILE A 56 14.14 -15.33 0.71
N ASP A 57 14.51 -15.38 -0.56
CA ASP A 57 14.92 -14.21 -1.33
C ASP A 57 13.86 -13.09 -1.24
N PRO A 58 14.25 -11.87 -0.83
CA PRO A 58 13.33 -10.73 -0.79
C PRO A 58 12.68 -10.43 -2.15
N VAL A 59 13.38 -10.62 -3.27
CA VAL A 59 12.80 -10.42 -4.62
C VAL A 59 11.61 -11.36 -4.84
N ILE A 60 11.74 -12.63 -4.44
CA ILE A 60 10.65 -13.61 -4.53
C ILE A 60 9.46 -13.17 -3.66
N LEU A 61 9.71 -12.66 -2.45
CA LEU A 61 8.64 -12.18 -1.57
C LEU A 61 7.87 -11.01 -2.18
N ILE A 62 8.57 -10.06 -2.80
CA ILE A 62 7.94 -8.92 -3.49
C ILE A 62 7.22 -9.39 -4.74
N LYS A 63 7.85 -10.20 -5.60
CA LYS A 63 7.20 -10.76 -6.80
C LYS A 63 5.93 -11.56 -6.49
N LEU A 64 5.86 -12.26 -5.34
CA LEU A 64 4.61 -12.91 -4.88
C LEU A 64 3.48 -11.91 -4.63
N VAL A 65 3.78 -10.74 -4.06
CA VAL A 65 2.81 -9.66 -3.87
C VAL A 65 2.38 -9.08 -5.22
N PHE A 66 3.32 -8.88 -6.15
CA PHE A 66 2.99 -8.47 -7.52
C PHE A 66 2.00 -9.43 -8.18
N ILE A 67 2.28 -10.74 -8.16
CA ILE A 67 1.34 -11.75 -8.69
C ILE A 67 -0.03 -11.60 -8.04
N GLN A 68 -0.07 -11.44 -6.71
CA GLN A 68 -1.33 -11.30 -5.99
C GLN A 68 -2.16 -10.12 -6.49
N TYR A 69 -1.55 -8.94 -6.63
CA TYR A 69 -2.29 -7.72 -7.03
C TYR A 69 -2.58 -7.68 -8.53
N LEU A 70 -1.62 -8.02 -9.39
CA LEU A 70 -1.77 -7.97 -10.86
C LEU A 70 -2.87 -8.90 -11.37
N PHE A 71 -3.00 -10.08 -10.76
CA PHE A 71 -4.01 -11.08 -11.15
C PHE A 71 -5.24 -11.08 -10.23
N GLY A 72 -5.34 -10.11 -9.30
CA GLY A 72 -6.53 -9.94 -8.45
C GLY A 72 -6.79 -11.11 -7.47
N ILE A 73 -5.73 -11.76 -7.00
CA ILE A 73 -5.83 -12.93 -6.11
C ILE A 73 -6.13 -12.47 -4.68
N ARG A 74 -7.27 -12.92 -4.14
CA ARG A 74 -7.81 -12.39 -2.87
C ARG A 74 -7.02 -12.72 -1.60
N SER A 75 -6.09 -13.68 -1.65
CA SER A 75 -5.32 -14.05 -0.46
C SER A 75 -3.99 -14.70 -0.80
N MET A 76 -2.98 -14.48 0.04
CA MET A 76 -1.67 -15.12 -0.08
C MET A 76 -1.75 -16.66 -0.08
N ARG A 77 -2.73 -17.24 0.61
CA ARG A 77 -2.98 -18.70 0.57
C ARG A 77 -3.38 -19.17 -0.81
N GLN A 78 -4.24 -18.41 -1.47
CA GLN A 78 -4.65 -18.68 -2.85
C GLN A 78 -3.50 -18.41 -3.81
N THR A 79 -2.74 -17.33 -3.60
CA THR A 79 -1.55 -17.01 -4.41
C THR A 79 -0.56 -18.18 -4.42
N ILE A 80 -0.20 -18.73 -3.26
CA ILE A 80 0.72 -19.87 -3.20
C ILE A 80 0.15 -21.12 -3.89
N LYS A 81 -1.17 -21.39 -3.78
CA LYS A 81 -1.79 -22.51 -4.51
C LYS A 81 -1.73 -22.30 -6.03
N GLU A 82 -1.95 -21.08 -6.49
CA GLU A 82 -1.86 -20.77 -7.91
C GLU A 82 -0.42 -20.84 -8.40
N VAL A 83 0.56 -20.35 -7.64
CA VAL A 83 1.99 -20.51 -7.96
C VAL A 83 2.36 -22.00 -8.06
N ASP A 84 1.75 -22.88 -7.26
CA ASP A 84 2.03 -24.32 -7.33
C ASP A 84 1.60 -24.97 -8.63
N THR A 85 0.58 -24.43 -9.28
CA THR A 85 -0.06 -25.03 -10.47
C THR A 85 0.13 -24.24 -11.75
N ASN A 86 0.43 -22.95 -11.65
CA ASN A 86 0.57 -22.03 -12.77
C ASN A 86 2.04 -21.85 -13.13
N VAL A 87 2.43 -22.35 -14.30
CA VAL A 87 3.80 -22.29 -14.81
C VAL A 87 4.27 -20.86 -15.01
N ALA A 88 3.40 -19.94 -15.44
CA ALA A 88 3.76 -18.54 -15.64
C ALA A 88 4.15 -17.83 -14.33
N TYR A 89 3.51 -18.21 -13.21
CA TYR A 89 3.85 -17.67 -11.90
C TYR A 89 5.16 -18.24 -11.38
N ARG A 90 5.41 -19.54 -11.57
CA ARG A 90 6.73 -20.13 -11.25
C ARG A 90 7.85 -19.49 -12.08
N TRP A 91 7.63 -19.31 -13.38
CA TRP A 91 8.55 -18.62 -14.28
C TRP A 91 8.89 -17.22 -13.76
N PHE A 92 7.87 -16.43 -13.41
CA PHE A 92 8.09 -15.06 -12.93
C PHE A 92 8.89 -15.02 -11.62
N LEU A 93 8.69 -15.99 -10.74
CA LEU A 93 9.44 -16.13 -9.48
C LEU A 93 10.84 -16.73 -9.66
N GLY A 94 11.18 -17.26 -10.84
CA GLY A 94 12.41 -17.99 -11.07
C GLY A 94 12.46 -19.39 -10.44
N TYR A 95 11.31 -19.98 -10.08
CA TYR A 95 11.25 -21.32 -9.51
C TYR A 95 11.18 -22.40 -10.58
N SER A 96 11.97 -23.47 -10.38
CA SER A 96 11.87 -24.71 -11.14
C SER A 96 10.61 -25.51 -10.80
N PHE A 97 10.34 -26.60 -11.52
CA PHE A 97 9.24 -27.52 -11.20
C PHE A 97 9.47 -28.34 -9.93
N GLU A 98 10.73 -28.62 -9.60
CA GLU A 98 11.11 -29.47 -8.46
C GLU A 98 11.19 -28.68 -7.15
N GLU A 99 11.42 -27.36 -7.25
CA GLU A 99 11.51 -26.50 -6.09
C GLU A 99 10.18 -26.34 -5.38
N LYS A 100 10.27 -26.37 -4.05
CA LYS A 100 9.14 -26.18 -3.17
C LYS A 100 8.89 -24.70 -2.95
N ILE A 101 7.68 -24.28 -3.28
CA ILE A 101 7.24 -22.89 -3.09
C ILE A 101 7.12 -22.58 -1.59
N PRO A 102 7.42 -21.32 -1.19
CA PRO A 102 7.23 -20.86 0.17
C PRO A 102 5.84 -21.13 0.72
N HIS A 103 5.77 -21.40 2.03
CA HIS A 103 4.50 -21.49 2.72
C HIS A 103 3.81 -20.11 2.75
N PHE A 104 2.47 -20.07 2.66
CA PHE A 104 1.70 -18.81 2.59
C PHE A 104 1.96 -17.84 3.77
N SER A 105 2.40 -18.35 4.91
CA SER A 105 2.69 -17.52 6.09
C SER A 105 4.08 -16.88 6.04
N THR A 106 4.94 -17.28 5.11
CA THR A 106 6.30 -16.73 4.98
C THR A 106 6.27 -15.24 4.76
N PHE A 107 5.45 -14.76 3.80
CA PHE A 107 5.34 -13.32 3.52
C PHE A 107 4.91 -12.55 4.77
N GLY A 108 3.80 -12.94 5.40
CA GLY A 108 3.31 -12.26 6.60
C GLY A 108 4.29 -12.29 7.77
N LYS A 109 5.05 -13.37 7.96
CA LYS A 109 6.09 -13.44 8.98
C LYS A 109 7.28 -12.53 8.67
N ASN A 110 7.69 -12.42 7.41
CA ASN A 110 8.76 -11.50 7.01
C ASN A 110 8.30 -10.05 7.17
N TYR A 111 7.07 -9.73 6.75
CA TYR A 111 6.48 -8.41 6.95
C TYR A 111 6.54 -7.99 8.43
N VAL A 112 5.96 -8.80 9.32
CA VAL A 112 5.88 -8.47 10.76
C VAL A 112 7.26 -8.37 11.42
N ARG A 113 8.23 -9.18 10.99
CA ARG A 113 9.54 -9.27 11.66
C ARG A 113 10.63 -8.38 11.07
N ARG A 114 10.54 -8.03 9.80
CA ARG A 114 11.62 -7.37 9.04
C ARG A 114 11.20 -6.07 8.38
N PHE A 115 9.94 -5.93 7.96
CA PHE A 115 9.52 -4.82 7.10
C PHE A 115 8.51 -3.87 7.75
N ARG A 116 7.86 -4.25 8.85
CA ARG A 116 6.75 -3.47 9.44
C ARG A 116 7.16 -2.07 9.90
N GLU A 117 8.37 -1.92 10.42
CA GLU A 117 8.88 -0.66 10.99
C GLU A 117 9.95 -0.03 10.08
N THR A 118 9.93 -0.35 8.79
CA THR A 118 10.86 0.16 7.80
C THR A 118 10.12 0.83 6.65
N THR A 119 10.84 1.60 5.83
CA THR A 119 10.31 2.30 4.64
C THR A 119 10.38 1.45 3.37
N VAL A 120 10.60 0.14 3.50
CA VAL A 120 10.94 -0.74 2.35
C VAL A 120 9.87 -0.69 1.26
N PHE A 121 8.59 -0.62 1.61
CA PHE A 121 7.52 -0.60 0.61
C PHE A 121 7.38 0.77 -0.05
N GLU A 122 7.58 1.84 0.71
CA GLU A 122 7.62 3.21 0.23
C GLU A 122 8.80 3.42 -0.72
N ASP A 123 9.97 2.89 -0.39
CA ASP A 123 11.19 2.97 -1.20
C ASP A 123 11.03 2.19 -2.52
N ILE A 124 10.44 1.00 -2.46
CA ILE A 124 10.12 0.21 -3.68
C ILE A 124 9.11 0.95 -4.55
N PHE A 125 8.05 1.52 -3.95
CA PHE A 125 7.05 2.28 -4.67
C PHE A 125 7.67 3.52 -5.35
N ALA A 126 8.48 4.29 -4.60
CA ALA A 126 9.16 5.47 -5.12
C ALA A 126 10.10 5.12 -6.28
N TYR A 127 10.85 4.02 -6.18
CA TYR A 127 11.70 3.54 -7.27
C TYR A 127 10.90 3.25 -8.55
N ILE A 128 9.79 2.52 -8.43
CA ILE A 128 8.95 2.17 -9.59
C ILE A 128 8.31 3.43 -10.19
N LEU A 129 7.84 4.34 -9.34
CA LEU A 129 7.28 5.61 -9.78
C LEU A 129 8.34 6.45 -10.52
N GLU A 130 9.58 6.49 -10.03
CA GLU A 130 10.68 7.19 -10.69
C GLU A 130 10.96 6.63 -12.09
N GLN A 131 10.88 5.30 -12.27
CA GLN A 131 10.99 4.70 -13.60
C GLN A 131 9.84 5.14 -14.53
N ALA A 132 8.61 5.22 -14.01
CA ALA A 132 7.46 5.71 -14.78
C ALA A 132 7.61 7.18 -15.18
N VAL A 133 8.12 8.02 -14.28
CA VAL A 133 8.43 9.44 -14.54
C VAL A 133 9.52 9.55 -15.61
N LYS A 134 10.63 8.80 -15.49
CA LYS A 134 11.73 8.79 -16.48
C LYS A 134 11.28 8.33 -17.87
N ALA A 135 10.30 7.42 -17.93
CA ALA A 135 9.70 6.97 -19.17
C ALA A 135 8.67 7.96 -19.77
N GLY A 136 8.36 9.06 -19.06
CA GLY A 136 7.42 10.08 -19.50
C GLY A 136 5.95 9.68 -19.38
N PHE A 137 5.63 8.72 -18.52
CA PHE A 137 4.24 8.30 -18.28
C PHE A 137 3.50 9.17 -17.27
N VAL A 138 4.24 9.88 -16.42
CA VAL A 138 3.67 10.74 -15.38
C VAL A 138 3.66 12.19 -15.84
N THR A 139 2.52 12.87 -15.68
CA THR A 139 2.35 14.30 -16.00
C THR A 139 2.30 15.16 -14.74
N GLU A 140 2.87 16.37 -14.80
CA GLU A 140 2.93 17.29 -13.65
C GLU A 140 1.85 18.40 -13.67
N ASP A 141 0.98 18.42 -14.69
CA ASP A 141 0.07 19.54 -14.94
C ASP A 141 -1.09 19.61 -13.93
N ASN A 142 -1.74 18.47 -13.66
CA ASN A 142 -2.88 18.39 -12.75
C ASN A 142 -2.68 17.26 -11.73
N LEU A 143 -3.04 17.54 -10.48
CA LEU A 143 -3.04 16.57 -9.40
C LEU A 143 -4.47 16.39 -8.88
N TYR A 144 -4.94 15.15 -8.86
CA TYR A 144 -6.20 14.78 -8.25
C TYR A 144 -5.94 14.18 -6.87
N LEU A 145 -6.72 14.61 -5.89
CA LEU A 145 -6.66 14.14 -4.52
C LEU A 145 -8.04 13.63 -4.13
N ASP A 146 -8.10 12.36 -3.71
CA ASP A 146 -9.31 11.76 -3.17
C ASP A 146 -8.95 10.88 -1.97
N SER A 147 -9.90 10.74 -1.03
CA SER A 147 -9.74 9.87 0.13
C SER A 147 -10.79 8.77 0.14
N THR A 148 -10.32 7.55 0.39
CA THR A 148 -11.21 6.40 0.57
C THR A 148 -11.20 5.97 2.03
N HIS A 149 -12.38 5.91 2.63
CA HIS A 149 -12.54 5.45 4.02
C HIS A 149 -12.55 3.92 4.08
N ILE A 150 -11.53 3.34 4.73
CA ILE A 150 -11.37 1.91 4.95
C ILE A 150 -11.85 1.58 6.36
N LYS A 151 -12.82 0.67 6.46
CA LYS A 151 -13.34 0.23 7.76
C LYS A 151 -12.27 -0.51 8.56
N ALA A 152 -12.02 -0.05 9.79
CA ALA A 152 -11.13 -0.72 10.71
C ALA A 152 -11.77 -2.01 11.27
N ASN A 153 -10.95 -2.99 11.65
CA ASN A 153 -11.41 -4.19 12.34
C ASN A 153 -11.68 -3.92 13.82
N ALA A 154 -12.59 -2.98 14.10
CA ALA A 154 -12.90 -2.49 15.43
C ALA A 154 -14.41 -2.38 15.64
N ASN A 155 -14.87 -2.76 16.83
CA ASN A 155 -16.29 -2.66 17.18
C ASN A 155 -16.63 -1.21 17.57
N LYS A 156 -17.56 -0.59 16.84
CA LYS A 156 -18.05 0.78 17.07
C LYS A 156 -18.62 1.05 18.47
N HIS A 157 -18.97 0.01 19.23
CA HIS A 157 -19.51 0.11 20.59
C HIS A 157 -18.47 -0.13 21.69
N LYS A 158 -17.24 -0.56 21.36
CA LYS A 158 -16.17 -0.82 22.33
C LYS A 158 -15.08 0.24 22.22
N PHE A 159 -15.23 1.33 22.97
CA PHE A 159 -14.29 2.44 22.95
C PHE A 159 -14.04 3.03 24.35
N THR A 160 -12.90 3.68 24.51
CA THR A 160 -12.62 4.63 25.60
C THR A 160 -12.82 6.05 25.08
N LYS A 161 -13.14 6.96 26.00
CA LYS A 161 -13.31 8.38 25.70
C LYS A 161 -12.09 9.09 26.26
N GLU A 162 -11.35 9.78 25.40
CA GLU A 162 -10.25 10.65 25.79
C GLU A 162 -10.56 12.08 25.37
N MET A 163 -10.16 13.04 26.20
CA MET A 163 -10.31 14.45 25.92
C MET A 163 -9.08 14.91 25.16
N THR A 164 -9.26 15.26 23.89
CA THR A 164 -8.18 15.80 23.03
C THR A 164 -8.46 17.26 22.70
N HIS A 165 -7.40 18.04 22.52
CA HIS A 165 -7.50 19.41 22.01
C HIS A 165 -7.94 19.39 20.54
N ASP A 166 -8.76 20.37 20.14
CA ASP A 166 -9.20 20.53 18.75
C ASP A 166 -8.02 21.06 17.90
N GLU A 167 -7.39 20.20 17.09
CA GLU A 167 -6.23 20.53 16.25
C GLU A 167 -6.52 21.66 15.23
N ALA A 168 -7.76 21.72 14.73
CA ALA A 168 -8.20 22.77 13.80
C ALA A 168 -8.10 24.19 14.39
N LYS A 169 -8.19 24.31 15.71
CA LYS A 169 -8.05 25.60 16.40
C LYS A 169 -6.58 26.02 16.51
N ALA A 170 -5.68 25.08 16.74
CA ALA A 170 -4.24 25.34 16.81
C ALA A 170 -3.69 25.87 15.47
N TYR A 171 -4.11 25.29 14.34
CA TYR A 171 -3.69 25.76 13.01
C TYR A 171 -4.27 27.15 12.67
N GLN A 172 -5.53 27.42 13.06
CA GLN A 172 -6.10 28.76 12.93
C GLN A 172 -5.34 29.81 13.76
N ASP A 173 -4.92 29.44 14.97
CA ASP A 173 -4.16 30.33 15.85
C ASP A 173 -2.79 30.68 15.21
N GLU A 174 -2.08 29.70 14.64
CA GLU A 174 -0.82 29.93 13.92
C GLU A 174 -0.98 30.84 12.69
N LEU A 175 -2.04 30.62 11.90
CA LEU A 175 -2.39 31.47 10.75
C LEU A 175 -2.72 32.90 11.17
N GLU A 176 -3.48 33.07 12.26
CA GLU A 176 -3.80 34.40 12.81
C GLU A 176 -2.54 35.13 13.29
N ASP A 177 -1.61 34.43 13.93
CA ASP A 177 -0.33 34.97 14.38
C ASP A 177 0.57 35.39 13.20
N GLU A 178 0.54 34.63 12.11
CA GLU A 178 1.26 34.97 10.88
C GLU A 178 0.64 36.17 10.16
N ILE A 179 -0.70 36.23 10.05
CA ILE A 179 -1.44 37.39 9.52
C ILE A 179 -1.16 38.64 10.37
N ASN A 180 -1.13 38.49 11.70
CA ASN A 180 -0.87 39.61 12.61
C ASN A 180 0.56 40.13 12.50
N ARG A 181 1.56 39.25 12.33
CA ARG A 181 2.94 39.65 12.03
C ARG A 181 3.01 40.48 10.75
N GLN A 182 2.38 40.02 9.66
CA GLN A 182 2.35 40.76 8.40
C GLN A 182 1.61 42.11 8.52
N ARG A 183 0.56 42.19 9.34
CA ARG A 183 -0.15 43.46 9.59
C ARG A 183 0.72 44.47 10.32
N ILE A 184 1.48 44.04 11.32
CA ILE A 184 2.38 44.90 12.09
C ILE A 184 3.49 45.46 11.18
N GLU A 185 4.09 44.62 10.34
CA GLU A 185 5.09 45.06 9.33
C GLU A 185 4.52 46.08 8.35
N ALA A 186 3.25 45.92 7.96
CA ALA A 186 2.54 46.88 7.11
C ALA A 186 2.03 48.14 7.85
N GLY A 187 2.39 48.33 9.13
CA GLY A 187 1.95 49.46 9.96
C GLY A 187 0.47 49.46 10.33
N LYS A 188 -0.22 48.33 10.16
CA LYS A 188 -1.63 48.14 10.51
C LYS A 188 -1.75 47.53 11.90
N ARG A 189 -2.87 47.81 12.59
CA ARG A 189 -3.15 47.23 13.90
C ARG A 189 -3.41 45.71 13.77
N PRO A 190 -2.99 44.89 14.76
CA PRO A 190 -3.32 43.48 14.82
C PRO A 190 -4.83 43.24 14.77
N SER A 191 -5.25 42.16 14.13
CA SER A 191 -6.61 41.66 14.18
C SER A 191 -6.86 41.06 15.57
N THR A 192 -7.50 41.79 16.47
CA THR A 192 -8.01 41.23 17.73
C THR A 192 -9.48 40.86 17.54
N LEU A 193 -9.73 39.68 16.97
CA LEU A 193 -11.01 39.01 17.18
C LEU A 193 -10.91 38.35 18.56
N ASP A 194 -11.28 39.09 19.61
CA ASP A 194 -11.47 38.54 20.96
C ASP A 194 -12.71 37.65 20.96
N LEU A 195 -12.58 36.45 20.39
CA LEU A 195 -13.43 35.34 20.76
C LEU A 195 -12.75 34.73 21.98
N GLU A 196 -13.42 34.75 23.14
CA GLU A 196 -13.00 33.98 24.31
C GLU A 196 -12.58 32.58 23.83
N LYS A 197 -11.27 32.32 23.82
CA LYS A 197 -10.72 31.07 23.27
C LYS A 197 -10.95 29.98 24.31
N GLU A 198 -12.20 29.57 24.51
CA GLU A 198 -12.49 28.33 25.21
C GLU A 198 -11.79 27.22 24.44
N VAL A 199 -10.82 26.59 25.09
CA VAL A 199 -10.21 25.36 24.62
C VAL A 199 -11.31 24.31 24.66
N LYS A 200 -12.04 24.17 23.56
CA LYS A 200 -13.05 23.13 23.42
C LYS A 200 -12.32 21.80 23.36
N LEU A 201 -12.28 21.13 24.50
CA LEU A 201 -11.85 19.74 24.58
C LEU A 201 -12.89 18.92 23.83
N LYS A 202 -12.46 18.26 22.75
CA LYS A 202 -13.31 17.38 21.96
C LYS A 202 -13.17 15.97 22.51
N GLU A 203 -14.30 15.36 22.82
CA GLU A 203 -14.34 13.97 23.23
C GLU A 203 -14.02 13.08 22.03
N ARG A 204 -12.84 12.46 22.02
CA ARG A 204 -12.42 11.51 21.00
C ARG A 204 -12.69 10.09 21.49
N LYS A 205 -13.34 9.30 20.63
CA LYS A 205 -13.56 7.88 20.88
C LYS A 205 -12.37 7.11 20.34
N ILE A 206 -11.71 6.33 21.20
CA ILE A 206 -10.57 5.49 20.84
C ILE A 206 -10.99 4.04 20.95
N SER A 207 -10.76 3.26 19.91
CA SER A 207 -11.06 1.83 19.91
C SER A 207 -10.08 1.09 20.82
N LYS A 208 -10.60 0.15 21.62
CA LYS A 208 -9.75 -0.73 22.45
C LYS A 208 -8.97 -1.76 21.63
N ALA A 209 -9.47 -2.12 20.46
CA ALA A 209 -8.87 -3.15 19.60
C ALA A 209 -7.87 -2.54 18.60
N ASP A 210 -8.07 -1.28 18.24
CA ASP A 210 -7.27 -0.59 17.23
C ASP A 210 -7.22 0.92 17.53
N PRO A 211 -6.32 1.36 18.42
CA PRO A 211 -6.27 2.75 18.89
C PRO A 211 -5.92 3.78 17.81
N GLU A 212 -5.27 3.35 16.73
CA GLU A 212 -4.85 4.21 15.61
C GLU A 212 -6.03 4.54 14.66
N SER A 213 -7.12 3.78 14.74
CA SER A 213 -8.32 4.02 13.93
C SER A 213 -9.12 5.24 14.42
N GLY A 214 -9.59 6.04 13.46
CA GLY A 214 -10.42 7.22 13.73
C GLY A 214 -11.90 6.88 13.81
N TYR A 215 -12.64 7.51 14.74
CA TYR A 215 -14.09 7.35 14.78
C TYR A 215 -14.77 8.23 13.72
N TYR A 216 -15.16 7.60 12.62
CA TYR A 216 -15.75 8.23 11.45
C TYR A 216 -17.29 8.18 11.50
N VAL A 217 -17.92 9.27 11.05
CA VAL A 217 -19.38 9.41 10.96
C VAL A 217 -19.75 9.86 9.54
N LYS A 218 -20.28 8.94 8.73
CA LYS A 218 -20.80 9.24 7.38
C LYS A 218 -22.28 9.62 7.45
N GLY A 219 -22.56 10.92 7.44
CA GLY A 219 -23.91 11.46 7.56
C GLY A 219 -24.61 10.99 8.84
N GLU A 220 -25.93 10.74 8.77
CA GLU A 220 -26.72 10.37 9.96
C GLU A 220 -26.65 8.87 10.31
N ARG A 221 -26.27 8.00 9.37
CA ARG A 221 -26.54 6.54 9.48
C ARG A 221 -25.33 5.69 9.82
N GLU A 222 -24.14 6.01 9.35
CA GLU A 222 -23.00 5.09 9.47
C GLU A 222 -21.92 5.65 10.40
N LYS A 223 -21.80 5.05 11.58
CA LYS A 223 -20.76 5.34 12.57
C LYS A 223 -19.86 4.13 12.71
N GLN A 224 -18.58 4.30 12.42
CA GLN A 224 -17.60 3.21 12.50
C GLN A 224 -16.19 3.73 12.76
N PHE A 225 -15.33 2.86 13.25
CA PHE A 225 -13.89 3.12 13.24
C PHE A 225 -13.38 2.87 11.82
N ALA A 226 -12.60 3.82 11.29
CA ALA A 226 -12.07 3.78 9.94
C ALA A 226 -10.69 4.44 9.85
N TYR A 227 -10.01 4.17 8.75
CA TYR A 227 -8.86 4.89 8.25
C TYR A 227 -9.25 5.62 6.98
N SER A 228 -8.64 6.77 6.70
CA SER A 228 -8.74 7.46 5.41
C SER A 228 -7.45 7.22 4.66
N ALA A 229 -7.55 6.56 3.50
CA ALA A 229 -6.45 6.42 2.56
C ALA A 229 -6.55 7.55 1.54
N HIS A 230 -5.71 8.57 1.71
CA HIS A 230 -5.56 9.70 0.80
C HIS A 230 -4.66 9.27 -0.34
N THR A 231 -5.15 9.37 -1.57
CA THR A 231 -4.38 9.00 -2.76
C THR A 231 -4.27 10.21 -3.66
N SER A 232 -3.06 10.50 -4.12
CA SER A 232 -2.82 11.50 -5.16
C SER A 232 -2.52 10.82 -6.48
N CYS A 233 -3.14 11.29 -7.57
CA CYS A 233 -2.89 10.78 -8.91
C CYS A 233 -2.80 11.88 -9.96
N ASP A 234 -2.12 11.56 -11.07
CA ASP A 234 -2.01 12.42 -12.25
C ASP A 234 -3.15 12.18 -13.26
N ASP A 235 -3.13 12.92 -14.37
CA ASP A 235 -4.10 12.80 -15.47
C ASP A 235 -4.10 11.41 -16.14
N ASN A 236 -2.97 10.70 -16.11
CA ASN A 236 -2.82 9.36 -16.69
C ASN A 236 -3.22 8.23 -15.72
N GLY A 237 -3.59 8.57 -14.49
CA GLY A 237 -4.01 7.62 -13.46
C GLY A 237 -2.86 6.94 -12.72
N PHE A 238 -1.63 7.46 -12.81
CA PHE A 238 -0.53 7.05 -11.96
C PHE A 238 -0.73 7.58 -10.55
N ILE A 239 -0.58 6.71 -9.55
CA ILE A 239 -0.58 7.10 -8.15
C ILE A 239 0.80 7.71 -7.85
N LEU A 240 0.82 8.92 -7.31
CA LEU A 240 2.06 9.64 -6.95
C LEU A 240 2.39 9.47 -5.46
N SER A 241 1.37 9.45 -4.62
CA SER A 241 1.53 9.26 -3.18
C SER A 241 0.27 8.65 -2.58
N THR A 242 0.44 7.97 -1.45
CA THR A 242 -0.67 7.47 -0.64
C THR A 242 -0.33 7.68 0.83
N ILE A 243 -1.24 8.30 1.58
CA ILE A 243 -1.08 8.52 3.02
C ILE A 243 -2.29 7.92 3.72
N ILE A 244 -2.06 7.18 4.79
CA ILE A 244 -3.12 6.61 5.61
C ILE A 244 -3.21 7.42 6.89
N THR A 245 -4.37 8.01 7.14
CA THR A 245 -4.66 8.73 8.39
C THR A 245 -5.82 8.07 9.13
N PRO A 246 -5.96 8.32 10.44
CA PRO A 246 -7.20 8.06 11.15
C PRO A 246 -8.41 8.65 10.41
N GLY A 247 -9.52 7.90 10.32
CA GLY A 247 -10.72 8.31 9.57
C GLY A 247 -11.52 9.47 10.17
N ASN A 248 -11.03 10.09 11.25
CA ASN A 248 -11.58 11.31 11.83
C ASN A 248 -10.77 12.56 11.44
N ILE A 249 -9.71 12.40 10.64
CA ILE A 249 -9.00 13.51 10.00
C ILE A 249 -9.72 13.82 8.70
N HIS A 250 -10.00 15.09 8.48
CA HIS A 250 -10.65 15.56 7.26
C HIS A 250 -9.61 15.86 6.19
N ASP A 251 -10.00 15.65 4.93
CA ASP A 251 -9.16 15.86 3.75
C ASP A 251 -9.17 17.33 3.27
N SER A 252 -9.71 18.23 4.10
CA SER A 252 -9.96 19.66 3.80
C SER A 252 -8.94 20.57 4.46
#